data_AF-A0A357AKC7-F1
#
_entry.id   AF-A0A357AKC7-F1
#
_cell.length_a   1.000
_cell.length_b   1.000
_cell.length_c   1.000
_cell.angle_alpha   90.00
_cell.angle_beta   90.00
_cell.angle_gamma   90.00
#
_symmetry.space_group_name_H-M   'P 1'
#
loop_
_entity.id
_entity.type
_entity.pdbx_description
1 polymer ?
#
loop_
_entity_poly.entity_id
_entity_poly.type
_entity_poly.pdbx_seq_one_letter_code
_entity_poly.pdbx_strand_id
1 'polypeptide(L)'
;MNDSEALHAVSHGNSNALACLIDRYTPYVSAVIYNVIGSCMTQYDIEEVCSDVFLALWNNANKTDAPRLKAYLGSIARNRAKNKLREMGTEIHIDDDIVLVSGDDLESEFLNQEMIDWIRQF
;
A
#
# COMPACT_ATOMS: atom_id res chain seq x y z
N MET A 1 -6.71 -2.61 20.87
CA MET A 1 -5.29 -2.89 20.56
C MET A 1 -4.72 -1.73 19.78
N ASN A 2 -3.68 -1.08 20.31
CA ASN A 2 -2.95 -0.01 19.63
C ASN A 2 -1.92 -0.57 18.64
N ASP A 3 -1.29 0.30 17.83
CA ASP A 3 -0.32 -0.14 16.81
C ASP A 3 0.92 -0.81 17.42
N SER A 4 1.37 -0.37 18.59
CA SER A 4 2.55 -0.95 19.26
C SER A 4 2.28 -2.36 19.73
N GLU A 5 1.13 -2.58 20.36
CA GLU A 5 0.67 -3.90 20.81
C GLU A 5 0.47 -4.84 19.62
N ALA A 6 -0.20 -4.35 18.57
CA ALA A 6 -0.47 -5.14 17.38
C ALA A 6 0.83 -5.53 16.66
N LEU A 7 1.74 -4.57 16.44
CA LEU A 7 3.00 -4.82 15.75
C LEU A 7 3.91 -5.78 16.53
N HIS A 8 3.97 -5.63 17.86
CA HIS A 8 4.67 -6.57 18.72
C HIS A 8 4.06 -7.97 18.64
N ALA A 9 2.73 -8.10 18.65
CA ALA A 9 2.08 -9.40 18.52
C ALA A 9 2.31 -10.02 17.13
N VAL A 10 2.31 -9.21 16.06
CA VAL A 10 2.65 -9.66 14.70
C VAL A 10 4.08 -10.20 14.62
N SER A 11 5.06 -9.56 15.27
CA SER A 11 6.44 -10.06 15.27
C SER A 11 6.59 -11.41 16.00
N HIS A 12 5.56 -11.84 16.73
CA HIS A 12 5.48 -13.15 17.39
C HIS A 12 4.50 -14.10 16.70
N GLY A 13 4.09 -13.81 15.45
CA GLY A 13 3.26 -14.70 14.65
C GLY A 13 1.77 -14.68 15.02
N ASN A 14 1.26 -13.62 15.63
CA ASN A 14 -0.16 -13.48 15.93
C ASN A 14 -0.94 -12.97 14.71
N SER A 15 -1.65 -13.87 14.02
CA SER A 15 -2.46 -13.54 12.84
C SER A 15 -3.65 -12.61 13.14
N ASN A 16 -4.25 -12.68 14.32
CA ASN A 16 -5.33 -11.76 14.71
C ASN A 16 -4.82 -10.33 14.88
N ALA A 17 -3.57 -10.18 15.34
CA ALA A 17 -2.91 -8.88 15.40
C ALA A 17 -2.62 -8.32 14.00
N LEU A 18 -2.25 -9.17 13.05
CA LEU A 18 -2.11 -8.77 11.65
C LEU A 18 -3.45 -8.33 11.07
N ALA A 19 -4.52 -9.09 11.29
CA ALA A 19 -5.87 -8.73 10.82
C ALA A 19 -6.29 -7.34 11.31
N CYS A 20 -6.03 -7.02 12.58
CA CYS A 20 -6.29 -5.69 13.13
C CYS A 20 -5.49 -4.57 12.43
N LEU A 21 -4.25 -4.84 12.01
CA LEU A 21 -3.46 -3.88 11.24
C LEU A 21 -3.95 -3.77 9.79
N ILE A 22 -4.36 -4.88 9.18
CA ILE A 22 -4.97 -4.90 7.84
C ILE A 22 -6.21 -4.02 7.84
N ASP A 23 -7.17 -4.26 8.74
CA ASP A 23 -8.42 -3.49 8.81
C ASP A 23 -8.15 -1.99 8.99
N ARG A 24 -7.17 -1.64 9.83
CA ARG A 24 -6.82 -0.25 10.13
C ARG A 24 -6.12 0.47 8.98
N TYR A 25 -5.21 -0.22 8.29
CA TYR A 25 -4.31 0.40 7.33
C TYR A 25 -4.67 0.15 5.87
N THR A 26 -5.62 -0.75 5.57
CA THR A 26 -6.07 -1.01 4.19
C THR A 26 -6.51 0.28 3.48
N PRO A 27 -7.34 1.17 4.06
CA PRO A 27 -7.71 2.41 3.37
C PRO A 27 -6.51 3.27 2.97
N TYR A 28 -5.52 3.39 3.86
CA TYR A 28 -4.29 4.14 3.59
C TYR A 28 -3.42 3.48 2.53
N VAL A 29 -3.21 2.16 2.64
CA VAL A 29 -2.38 1.40 1.70
C VAL A 29 -3.01 1.40 0.30
N SER A 30 -4.31 1.13 0.19
CA SER A 30 -5.05 1.16 -1.07
C SER A 30 -4.98 2.53 -1.74
N ALA A 31 -5.11 3.62 -0.99
CA ALA A 31 -4.99 4.97 -1.53
C ALA A 31 -3.57 5.24 -2.08
N VAL A 32 -2.53 4.85 -1.35
CA VAL A 32 -1.15 4.98 -1.83
C VAL A 32 -0.93 4.20 -3.12
N ILE A 33 -1.44 2.98 -3.23
CA ILE A 33 -1.34 2.16 -4.44
C ILE A 33 -2.09 2.82 -5.58
N TYR A 34 -3.35 3.23 -5.34
CA TYR A 34 -4.19 3.86 -6.34
C TYR A 34 -3.56 5.15 -6.91
N ASN A 35 -2.91 5.95 -6.08
CA ASN A 35 -2.23 7.17 -6.56
C ASN A 35 -1.00 6.87 -7.42
N VAL A 36 -0.41 5.68 -7.32
CA VAL A 36 0.74 5.28 -8.15
C VAL A 36 0.27 4.63 -9.46
N ILE A 37 -0.76 3.78 -9.43
CA ILE A 37 -1.14 2.91 -10.57
C ILE A 37 -2.65 2.78 -10.83
N GLY A 38 -3.50 3.50 -10.10
CA GLY A 38 -4.95 3.26 -10.04
C GLY A 38 -5.70 3.43 -11.35
N SER A 39 -5.22 4.28 -12.26
CA SER A 39 -5.80 4.43 -13.61
C SER A 39 -5.50 3.26 -14.55
N CYS A 40 -4.54 2.40 -14.20
CA CYS A 40 -4.03 1.33 -15.04
C CYS A 40 -4.37 -0.07 -14.50
N MET A 41 -5.15 -0.17 -13.42
CA MET A 41 -5.35 -1.41 -12.68
C MET A 41 -6.80 -1.72 -12.36
N THR A 42 -7.10 -3.01 -12.21
CA THR A 42 -8.38 -3.47 -11.69
C THR A 42 -8.37 -3.46 -10.16
N GLN A 43 -9.57 -3.56 -9.56
CA GLN A 43 -9.71 -3.73 -8.12
C GLN A 43 -8.97 -4.96 -7.58
N TYR A 44 -8.93 -6.05 -8.35
CA TYR A 44 -8.22 -7.28 -7.98
C TYR A 44 -6.71 -7.06 -7.89
N ASP A 45 -6.14 -6.28 -8.82
CA ASP A 45 -4.72 -5.98 -8.80
C ASP A 45 -4.35 -5.11 -7.59
N ILE A 46 -5.21 -4.16 -7.22
CA ILE A 46 -5.02 -3.35 -6.00
C ILE A 46 -5.05 -4.24 -4.76
N GLU A 47 -5.99 -5.19 -4.67
CA GLU A 47 -6.09 -6.13 -3.56
C GLU A 47 -4.88 -7.07 -3.47
N GLU A 48 -4.34 -7.50 -4.61
CA GLU A 48 -3.09 -8.27 -4.69
C GLU A 48 -1.93 -7.46 -4.10
N VAL A 49 -1.74 -6.21 -4.54
CA VAL A 49 -0.66 -5.35 -4.05
C VAL A 49 -0.84 -5.03 -2.55
N CYS A 50 -2.06 -4.81 -2.09
CA CYS A 50 -2.37 -4.65 -0.66
C CYS A 50 -1.95 -5.89 0.14
N SER A 51 -2.30 -7.08 -0.35
CA SER A 51 -1.93 -8.34 0.29
C SER A 51 -0.41 -8.50 0.40
N ASP A 52 0.32 -8.13 -0.65
CA ASP A 52 1.78 -8.11 -0.70
C ASP A 52 2.41 -7.16 0.34
N VAL A 53 1.79 -6.00 0.57
CA VAL A 53 2.23 -5.04 1.58
C VAL A 53 2.11 -5.64 2.98
N PHE A 54 0.97 -6.23 3.30
CA PHE A 54 0.75 -6.81 4.63
C PHE A 54 1.53 -8.11 4.86
N LEU A 55 1.77 -8.89 3.80
CA LEU A 55 2.69 -10.02 3.85
C LEU A 55 4.13 -9.57 4.10
N ALA A 56 4.57 -8.49 3.46
CA ALA A 56 5.88 -7.90 3.72
C ALA A 56 6.01 -7.37 5.15
N LEU A 57 4.94 -6.76 5.69
CA LEU A 57 4.86 -6.38 7.10
C LEU A 57 5.01 -7.61 8.00
N TRP A 58 4.22 -8.66 7.78
CA TRP A 58 4.27 -9.90 8.57
C TRP A 58 5.69 -10.47 8.65
N ASN A 59 6.35 -10.59 7.49
CA ASN A 59 7.69 -11.15 7.39
C ASN A 59 8.80 -10.27 7.98
N ASN A 60 8.54 -8.98 8.19
CA ASN A 60 9.56 -8.00 8.59
C ASN A 60 9.09 -7.09 9.75
N ALA A 61 8.14 -7.56 10.57
CA ALA A 61 7.52 -6.74 11.61
C ALA A 61 8.53 -6.22 12.64
N ASN A 62 9.65 -6.93 12.83
CA ASN A 62 10.76 -6.54 13.71
C ASN A 62 11.64 -5.41 13.15
N LYS A 63 11.45 -4.98 11.89
CA LYS A 63 12.23 -3.89 11.25
C LYS A 63 11.61 -2.51 11.41
N THR A 64 10.44 -2.40 12.03
CA THR A 64 9.72 -1.14 12.23
C THR A 64 9.19 -1.03 13.66
N ASP A 65 8.68 0.15 14.01
CA ASP A 65 7.99 0.41 15.27
C ASP A 65 6.67 1.16 15.00
N ALA A 66 5.81 1.25 16.01
CA ALA A 66 4.50 1.88 15.87
C ALA A 66 4.55 3.32 15.33
N PRO A 67 5.46 4.22 15.81
CA PRO A 67 5.58 5.57 15.26
C PRO A 67 5.91 5.61 13.76
N ARG A 68 6.70 4.64 13.27
CA ARG A 68 7.11 4.57 11.85
C ARG A 68 6.23 3.67 10.99
N LEU A 69 5.27 2.96 11.59
CA LEU A 69 4.47 1.94 10.90
C LEU A 69 3.76 2.49 9.65
N LYS A 70 3.09 3.64 9.76
CA LYS A 70 2.40 4.26 8.62
C LYS A 70 3.37 4.59 7.48
N ALA A 71 4.50 5.23 7.77
CA ALA A 71 5.51 5.57 6.77
C ALA A 71 6.18 4.32 6.16
N TYR A 72 6.40 3.29 6.97
CA TYR A 72 6.92 2.00 6.55
C TYR A 72 5.98 1.31 5.56
N LEU A 73 4.68 1.23 5.89
CA LEU A 73 3.66 0.67 5.00
C LEU A 73 3.55 1.46 3.69
N GLY A 74 3.54 2.79 3.75
CA GLY A 74 3.50 3.63 2.55
C GLY A 74 4.71 3.41 1.64
N SER A 75 5.89 3.16 2.22
CA SER A 75 7.11 2.89 1.45
C SER A 75 7.05 1.52 0.76
N ILE A 76 6.56 0.48 1.44
CA ILE A 76 6.35 -0.83 0.83
C ILE A 76 5.30 -0.74 -0.28
N ALA A 77 4.17 -0.08 -0.01
CA ALA A 77 3.08 0.09 -0.96
C ALA A 77 3.54 0.78 -2.25
N ARG A 78 4.24 1.90 -2.16
CA ARG A 78 4.82 2.58 -3.33
C ARG A 78 5.76 1.69 -4.11
N ASN A 79 6.65 0.96 -3.43
CA ASN A 79 7.60 0.08 -4.11
C ASN A 79 6.90 -1.07 -4.82
N ARG A 80 5.91 -1.70 -4.19
CA ARG A 80 5.12 -2.79 -4.79
C ARG A 80 4.29 -2.29 -5.97
N ALA A 81 3.64 -1.14 -5.83
CA ALA A 81 2.88 -0.52 -6.90
C ALA A 81 3.76 -0.19 -8.12
N LYS A 82 4.95 0.40 -7.91
CA LYS A 82 5.91 0.67 -8.99
C LYS A 82 6.42 -0.61 -9.66
N ASN A 83 6.62 -1.68 -8.91
CA ASN A 83 7.02 -2.97 -9.48
C ASN A 83 5.92 -3.56 -10.36
N LYS A 84 4.67 -3.55 -9.88
CA LYS A 84 3.51 -4.03 -10.65
C LYS A 84 3.31 -3.21 -11.93
N LEU A 85 3.52 -1.89 -11.90
CA LEU A 85 3.51 -1.04 -13.10
C LEU A 85 4.58 -1.46 -14.13
N ARG A 86 5.79 -1.79 -13.67
CA ARG A 86 6.87 -2.26 -14.55
C ARG A 86 6.58 -3.62 -15.16
N GLU A 87 5.97 -4.52 -14.40
CA GLU A 87 5.52 -5.83 -14.89
C GLU A 87 4.48 -5.67 -16.00
N MET A 88 3.45 -4.84 -15.77
CA MET A 88 2.47 -4.51 -16.81
C MET A 88 3.11 -3.85 -18.03
N GLY A 89 4.02 -2.87 -17.83
CA GLY A 89 4.75 -2.27 -18.93
C GLY A 89 5.55 -3.32 -19.72
N THR A 90 6.17 -4.27 -19.03
CA THR A 90 6.91 -5.37 -19.68
C THR A 90 5.97 -6.31 -20.44
N GLU A 91 4.78 -6.61 -19.91
CA GLU A 91 3.76 -7.40 -20.62
C GLU A 91 3.19 -6.67 -21.85
N ILE A 92 2.95 -5.37 -21.74
CA ILE A 92 2.47 -4.51 -22.84
C ILE A 92 3.55 -4.35 -23.92
N HIS A 93 4.83 -4.21 -23.53
CA HIS A 93 5.97 -4.05 -24.44
C HIS A 93 6.33 -5.32 -25.23
N ILE A 94 5.63 -6.45 -25.07
CA ILE A 94 5.84 -7.63 -25.90
C ILE A 94 5.12 -7.52 -27.26
N ASP A 95 4.17 -6.58 -27.45
CA ASP A 95 3.60 -6.33 -28.78
C ASP A 95 2.98 -4.93 -29.05
N ASP A 96 2.93 -3.97 -28.12
CA ASP A 96 2.34 -2.64 -28.42
C ASP A 96 3.02 -1.44 -27.74
N ASP A 97 3.24 -0.38 -28.53
CA ASP A 97 3.82 0.91 -28.14
C ASP A 97 2.84 1.72 -27.26
N ILE A 98 2.95 1.64 -25.93
CA ILE A 98 2.26 2.56 -25.01
C ILE A 98 3.27 3.40 -24.22
N VAL A 99 3.16 4.72 -24.36
CA VAL A 99 3.95 5.73 -23.64
C VAL A 99 3.26 6.06 -22.31
N LEU A 100 3.89 5.68 -21.19
CA LEU A 100 3.43 6.02 -19.84
C LEU A 100 4.12 7.30 -19.34
N VAL A 101 3.34 8.36 -19.14
CA VAL A 101 3.79 9.62 -18.55
C VAL A 101 3.79 9.48 -17.02
N SER A 102 4.97 9.52 -16.40
CA SER A 102 5.11 9.55 -14.93
C SER A 102 5.01 10.98 -14.41
N GLY A 103 3.90 11.32 -13.76
CA GLY A 103 3.76 12.54 -12.97
C GLY A 103 4.26 12.31 -11.55
N ASP A 104 5.55 12.54 -11.31
CA ASP A 104 6.15 12.41 -9.97
C ASP A 104 5.93 13.70 -9.14
N ASP A 105 5.46 13.49 -7.90
CA ASP A 105 6.02 14.07 -6.67
C ASP A 105 5.47 15.38 -6.04
N LEU A 106 4.23 15.83 -6.30
CA LEU A 106 3.66 17.01 -5.58
C LEU A 106 2.36 16.80 -4.79
N GLU A 107 1.66 15.67 -4.92
CA GLU A 107 0.34 15.50 -4.27
C GLU A 107 0.36 14.84 -2.88
N SER A 108 1.51 14.31 -2.47
CA SER A 108 1.68 13.48 -1.26
C SER A 108 1.30 14.18 0.05
N GLU A 109 1.39 15.51 0.13
CA GLU A 109 1.03 16.30 1.32
C GLU A 109 -0.46 16.68 1.34
N PHE A 110 -1.08 16.85 0.16
CA PHE A 110 -2.45 17.36 0.01
C PHE A 110 -3.51 16.25 0.17
N LEU A 111 -3.18 15.03 -0.28
CA LEU A 111 -4.04 13.85 -0.20
C LEU A 111 -4.39 13.45 1.23
N ASN A 112 -3.52 13.73 2.22
CA ASN A 112 -3.81 13.42 3.63
C ASN A 112 -4.97 14.24 4.19
N GLN A 113 -5.23 15.43 3.63
CA GLN A 113 -6.26 16.34 4.13
C GLN A 113 -7.61 16.11 3.46
N GLU A 114 -7.64 15.90 2.13
CA GLU A 114 -8.91 15.69 1.40
C GLU A 114 -9.48 14.27 1.57
N MET A 115 -8.64 13.26 1.80
CA MET A 115 -9.07 11.86 1.94
C MET A 115 -9.83 11.60 3.25
N ILE A 116 -9.62 12.42 4.29
CA ILE A 116 -10.39 12.36 5.55
C ILE A 116 -11.88 12.69 5.31
N ASP A 117 -12.19 13.50 4.30
CA ASP A 117 -13.56 13.89 3.99
C ASP A 117 -14.29 12.86 3.13
N TRP A 118 -13.57 12.08 2.31
CA TRP A 118 -14.19 11.08 1.42
C TRP A 118 -14.56 9.77 2.14
N ILE A 119 -13.79 9.38 3.16
CA ILE A 119 -14.05 8.16 3.96
C ILE A 119 -15.26 8.32 4.90
N ARG A 120 -15.79 9.54 5.09
CA ARG A 120 -16.98 9.79 5.92
C ARG A 120 -18.32 9.54 5.21
N GLN A 121 -18.32 9.21 3.93
CA GLN A 121 -19.54 8.99 3.14
C GLN A 121 -19.81 7.52 2.79
N PHE A 122 -19.03 6.60 3.34
CA PHE A 122 -19.28 5.15 3.31
C PHE A 122 -19.29 4.62 4.74
#